data_AF-A0A2E5YLY2-F1
#
_entry.id   AF-A0A2E5YLY2-F1
#
_cell.length_a   1.000
_cell.length_b   1.000
_cell.length_c   1.000
_cell.angle_alpha   90.00
_cell.angle_beta   90.00
_cell.angle_gamma   90.00
#
_symmetry.space_group_name_H-M   'P 1'
#
loop_
_entity.id
_entity.type
_entity.pdbx_description
1 polymer ?
#
loop_
_entity_poly.entity_id
_entity_poly.type
_entity_poly.pdbx_seq_one_letter_code
_entity_poly.pdbx_strand_id
1 'polypeptide(L)'
;MSDQEDREPDPREEDGDAFPGVDELLASFLSEGSLLPVLIVALGSGGAFGAALLILTIVDRNPFAGVALLLVAGMTVDVSLRARREEGFRNIKKFVGLLWASSLAFSALALWTGIAFR
;
A
#
# COMPACT_ATOMS: atom_id res chain seq x y z
N MET A 1 9.72 -51.68 -26.37
CA MET A 1 8.47 -50.90 -26.43
C MET A 1 8.08 -50.63 -24.98
N SER A 2 8.87 -49.88 -24.23
CA SER A 2 9.23 -48.45 -24.39
C SER A 2 8.18 -47.57 -23.71
N ASP A 3 8.60 -47.04 -22.57
CA ASP A 3 8.34 -45.69 -22.08
C ASP A 3 6.89 -45.37 -21.69
N GLN A 4 6.54 -45.76 -20.47
CA GLN A 4 5.65 -44.96 -19.64
C GLN A 4 6.55 -44.28 -18.60
N GLU A 5 7.18 -43.19 -19.04
CA GLU A 5 7.90 -42.24 -18.20
C GLU A 5 7.06 -41.92 -16.95
N ASP A 6 7.68 -42.15 -15.79
CA ASP A 6 7.36 -41.45 -14.56
C ASP A 6 7.24 -39.96 -14.88
N ARG A 7 6.01 -39.46 -15.06
CA ARG A 7 5.75 -38.03 -14.95
C ARG A 7 5.95 -37.67 -13.49
N GLU A 8 7.19 -37.34 -13.13
CA GLU A 8 7.45 -36.45 -12.00
C GLU A 8 6.47 -35.28 -12.12
N PRO A 9 5.68 -34.97 -11.08
CA PRO A 9 4.97 -33.71 -11.06
C PRO A 9 6.04 -32.62 -11.04
N ASP A 10 6.17 -31.88 -12.15
CA ASP A 10 7.03 -30.71 -12.23
C ASP A 10 6.60 -29.73 -11.13
N PRO A 11 7.44 -29.45 -10.12
CA PRO A 11 7.09 -28.51 -9.05
C PRO A 11 7.10 -27.05 -9.52
N ARG A 12 7.33 -26.80 -10.81
CA ARG A 12 7.59 -25.45 -11.36
C ARG A 12 6.45 -24.88 -12.22
N GLU A 13 5.30 -25.54 -12.29
CA GLU A 13 4.12 -25.04 -13.02
C GLU A 13 3.00 -24.47 -12.12
N GLU A 14 3.31 -24.08 -10.87
CA GLU A 14 2.38 -23.32 -10.00
C GLU A 14 2.81 -21.85 -9.76
N ASP A 15 3.79 -21.32 -10.51
CA ASP A 15 4.15 -19.89 -10.49
C ASP A 15 3.56 -19.12 -11.69
N GLY A 16 2.37 -19.51 -12.15
CA GLY A 16 1.56 -18.75 -13.09
C GLY A 16 0.60 -17.84 -12.34
N ASP A 17 0.80 -16.53 -12.40
CA ASP A 17 -0.09 -15.45 -11.89
C ASP A 17 0.07 -15.01 -10.43
N ALA A 18 1.20 -15.28 -9.78
CA ALA A 18 1.55 -14.54 -8.57
C ALA A 18 2.07 -13.14 -8.95
N PHE A 19 1.22 -12.11 -8.83
CA PHE A 19 1.67 -10.71 -8.90
C PHE A 19 2.92 -10.55 -8.02
N PRO A 20 4.05 -10.02 -8.53
CA PRO A 20 5.28 -9.92 -7.76
C PRO A 20 5.00 -9.18 -6.46
N GLY A 21 5.43 -9.76 -5.34
CA GLY A 21 5.15 -9.24 -4.01
C GLY A 21 5.68 -7.81 -3.87
N VAL A 22 4.98 -6.97 -3.10
CA VAL A 22 5.38 -5.55 -2.94
C VAL A 22 6.80 -5.36 -2.39
N ASP A 23 7.39 -6.36 -1.72
CA ASP A 23 8.82 -6.33 -1.36
C ASP A 23 9.76 -6.63 -2.52
N GLU A 24 9.37 -7.48 -3.46
CA GLU A 24 10.14 -7.75 -4.67
C GLU A 24 10.09 -6.53 -5.58
N LEU A 25 8.93 -5.88 -5.61
CA LEU A 25 8.78 -4.55 -6.17
C LEU A 25 9.59 -3.52 -5.38
N LEU A 26 9.53 -3.42 -4.04
CA LEU A 26 10.30 -2.44 -3.24
C LEU A 26 11.81 -2.65 -3.30
N ALA A 27 12.26 -3.90 -3.32
CA ALA A 27 13.65 -4.29 -3.49
C ALA A 27 14.12 -3.96 -4.92
N SER A 28 13.31 -4.25 -5.95
CA SER A 28 13.54 -3.77 -7.32
C SER A 28 13.48 -2.24 -7.39
N PHE A 29 12.56 -1.56 -6.69
CA PHE A 29 12.42 -0.10 -6.65
C PHE A 29 13.64 0.60 -6.03
N LEU A 30 14.32 -0.05 -5.08
CA LEU A 30 15.52 0.46 -4.43
C LEU A 30 16.82 -0.01 -5.12
N SER A 31 16.80 -1.17 -5.77
CA SER A 31 17.92 -1.74 -6.53
C SER A 31 18.06 -1.11 -7.91
N GLU A 32 16.93 -0.82 -8.58
CA GLU A 32 16.85 -0.17 -9.88
C GLU A 32 16.42 1.27 -9.69
N GLY A 33 17.36 2.21 -9.81
CA GLY A 33 17.12 3.64 -9.59
C GLY A 33 16.01 4.27 -10.44
N SER A 34 15.49 3.57 -11.45
CA SER A 34 14.37 4.02 -12.31
C SER A 34 13.01 3.97 -11.62
N LEU A 35 12.88 3.18 -10.56
CA LEU A 35 11.62 2.78 -9.96
C LEU A 35 11.35 3.62 -8.67
N LEU A 36 12.40 4.05 -7.97
CA LEU A 36 12.36 4.98 -6.83
C LEU A 36 11.46 6.23 -7.02
N PRO A 37 11.42 6.89 -8.21
CA PRO A 37 10.53 8.02 -8.47
C PRO A 37 9.04 7.65 -8.33
N VAL A 38 8.65 6.45 -8.79
CA VAL A 38 7.25 5.99 -8.72
C VAL A 38 6.84 5.81 -7.26
N LEU A 39 7.72 5.24 -6.43
CA LEU A 39 7.48 5.07 -5.01
C LEU A 39 7.31 6.42 -4.29
N ILE A 40 8.17 7.40 -4.60
CA ILE A 40 8.06 8.77 -4.06
C ILE A 40 6.73 9.39 -4.46
N VAL A 41 6.34 9.28 -5.73
CA VAL A 41 5.07 9.84 -6.22
C VAL A 41 3.88 9.14 -5.56
N ALA A 42 3.92 7.82 -5.38
CA ALA A 42 2.86 7.07 -4.72
C ALA A 42 2.72 7.45 -3.23
N LEU A 43 3.83 7.53 -2.51
CA LEU A 43 3.84 7.95 -1.10
C LEU A 43 3.47 9.42 -0.93
N GLY A 44 3.91 10.28 -1.86
CA GLY A 44 3.61 11.71 -1.87
C GLY A 44 2.15 11.98 -2.16
N SER A 45 1.60 11.40 -3.24
CA SER A 45 0.19 11.58 -3.63
C SER A 45 -0.77 10.89 -2.65
N GLY A 46 -0.49 9.64 -2.26
CA GLY A 46 -1.28 8.91 -1.27
C GLY A 46 -1.24 9.57 0.10
N GLY A 47 -0.04 10.01 0.52
CA GLY A 47 0.15 10.76 1.76
C GLY A 47 -0.58 12.10 1.78
N ALA A 48 -0.46 12.88 0.70
CA ALA A 48 -1.16 14.16 0.57
C ALA A 48 -2.68 13.98 0.55
N PHE A 49 -3.18 12.95 -0.13
CA PHE A 49 -4.61 12.62 -0.16
C PHE A 49 -5.13 12.25 1.23
N GLY A 50 -4.43 11.36 1.95
CA GLY A 50 -4.79 10.99 3.32
C GLY A 50 -4.74 12.18 4.27
N ALA A 51 -3.71 13.03 4.16
CA ALA A 51 -3.59 14.26 4.94
C ALA A 51 -4.74 15.24 4.65
N ALA A 52 -5.10 15.45 3.38
CA ALA A 52 -6.21 16.32 3.01
C ALA A 52 -7.55 15.81 3.59
N LEU A 53 -7.81 14.50 3.53
CA LEU A 53 -9.00 13.91 4.15
C LEU A 53 -9.00 14.08 5.66
N LEU A 54 -7.86 13.88 6.33
CA LEU A 54 -7.73 14.08 7.77
C LEU A 54 -8.00 15.54 8.15
N ILE A 55 -7.42 16.50 7.43
CA ILE A 55 -7.62 17.93 7.66
C ILE A 55 -9.09 18.31 7.46
N LEU A 56 -9.70 17.95 6.32
CA LEU A 56 -11.12 18.21 6.05
C LEU A 56 -12.04 17.59 7.12
N THR A 57 -11.67 16.42 7.65
CA THR A 57 -12.46 15.75 8.69
C THR A 57 -12.31 16.44 10.04
N ILE A 58 -11.09 16.83 10.44
CA ILE A 58 -10.79 17.34 11.79
C ILE A 58 -11.03 18.85 11.89
N VAL A 59 -10.53 19.61 10.93
CA VAL A 59 -10.58 21.08 10.92
C VAL A 59 -11.95 21.56 10.46
N ASP A 60 -12.39 21.13 9.28
CA ASP A 60 -13.67 21.58 8.71
C ASP A 60 -14.87 20.81 9.25
N ARG A 61 -14.64 19.78 10.09
CA ARG A 61 -15.67 18.87 10.62
C ARG A 61 -16.61 18.34 9.53
N ASN A 62 -16.06 18.10 8.34
CA ASN A 62 -16.85 17.69 7.20
C ASN A 62 -17.24 16.20 7.34
N PRO A 63 -18.54 15.87 7.48
CA PRO A 63 -18.99 14.49 7.68
C PRO A 63 -18.72 13.61 6.45
N PHE A 64 -18.71 14.17 5.23
CA PHE A 64 -18.39 13.41 4.02
C PHE A 64 -16.92 12.99 3.98
N ALA A 65 -16.01 13.88 4.38
CA ALA A 65 -14.60 13.55 4.49
C ALA A 65 -14.37 12.45 5.54
N GLY A 66 -15.08 12.53 6.67
CA GLY A 66 -15.04 11.49 7.70
C GLY A 66 -15.53 10.13 7.20
N VAL A 67 -16.63 10.08 6.44
CA VAL A 67 -17.13 8.83 5.84
C VAL A 67 -16.16 8.31 4.78
N ALA A 68 -15.59 9.17 3.93
CA ALA A 68 -14.60 8.77 2.95
C ALA A 68 -13.34 8.19 3.62
N LEU A 69 -12.85 8.84 4.68
CA LEU A 69 -11.72 8.36 5.47
C LEU A 69 -12.03 7.00 6.11
N LEU A 70 -13.24 6.82 6.64
CA LEU A 70 -13.68 5.57 7.24
C LEU A 70 -13.81 4.44 6.21
N LEU A 71 -14.30 4.74 5.01
CA LEU A 71 -14.34 3.78 3.89
C LEU A 71 -12.93 3.38 3.45
N VAL A 72 -12.03 4.34 3.27
CA VAL A 72 -10.63 4.09 2.90
C VAL A 72 -9.94 3.25 3.98
N ALA A 73 -10.13 3.59 5.25
CA ALA A 73 -9.61 2.80 6.37
C ALA A 73 -10.20 1.38 6.39
N GLY A 74 -11.51 1.24 6.18
CA GLY A 74 -12.20 -0.05 6.11
C GLY A 74 -11.67 -0.94 4.98
N MET A 75 -11.54 -0.40 3.77
CA MET A 75 -10.95 -1.11 2.63
C MET A 75 -9.49 -1.48 2.90
N THR A 76 -8.73 -0.58 3.53
CA THR A 76 -7.34 -0.86 3.91
C THR A 76 -7.25 -2.03 4.89
N VAL A 77 -8.14 -2.07 5.88
CA VAL A 77 -8.22 -3.16 6.87
C VAL A 77 -8.66 -4.46 6.20
N ASP A 78 -9.68 -4.43 5.33
CA ASP A 78 -10.14 -5.60 4.58
C ASP A 78 -9.00 -6.21 3.75
N VAL A 79 -8.31 -5.37 2.97
CA VAL A 79 -7.13 -5.78 2.20
C VAL A 79 -6.06 -6.32 3.13
N SER A 80 -5.78 -5.66 4.27
CA SER A 80 -4.77 -6.10 5.24
C SER A 80 -5.11 -7.42 5.92
N LEU A 81 -6.41 -7.70 6.12
CA LEU A 81 -6.93 -8.93 6.70
C LEU A 81 -6.90 -10.07 5.68
N ARG A 82 -7.30 -9.80 4.44
CA ARG A 82 -7.19 -10.74 3.32
C ARG A 82 -5.73 -11.11 3.06
N ALA A 83 -4.86 -10.11 3.07
CA ALA A 83 -3.41 -10.21 3.06
C ALA A 83 -2.80 -10.92 4.28
N ARG A 84 -3.55 -11.23 5.36
CA ARG A 84 -3.01 -12.09 6.43
C ARG A 84 -3.07 -13.57 6.07
N ARG A 85 -3.92 -13.97 5.13
CA ARG A 85 -4.18 -15.37 4.80
C ARG A 85 -3.22 -15.96 3.77
N GLU A 86 -2.46 -15.11 3.08
CA GLU A 86 -1.47 -15.51 2.08
C GLU A 86 -0.06 -15.14 2.59
N GLU A 87 0.86 -16.11 2.63
CA GLU A 87 2.17 -15.97 3.29
C GLU A 87 3.09 -14.91 2.63
N GLY A 88 2.83 -14.55 1.36
CA GLY A 88 3.57 -13.51 0.61
C GLY A 88 3.29 -12.06 1.03
N PHE A 89 2.34 -11.80 1.92
CA PHE A 89 1.74 -10.46 2.09
C PHE A 89 2.20 -9.67 3.32
N ARG A 90 3.20 -10.15 4.06
CA ARG A 90 3.80 -9.41 5.19
C ARG A 90 4.28 -8.00 4.80
N ASN A 91 4.56 -7.82 3.52
CA ASN A 91 5.22 -6.65 2.96
C ASN A 91 4.23 -5.57 2.49
N ILE A 92 3.03 -5.99 2.06
CA ILE A 92 1.90 -5.09 1.78
C ILE A 92 1.47 -4.35 3.05
N LYS A 93 1.48 -5.03 4.21
CA LYS A 93 1.18 -4.38 5.49
C LYS A 93 2.18 -3.27 5.84
N LYS A 94 3.47 -3.45 5.52
CA LYS A 94 4.50 -2.42 5.74
C LYS A 94 4.28 -1.21 4.82
N PHE A 95 3.99 -1.45 3.54
CA PHE A 95 3.72 -0.36 2.58
C PHE A 95 2.46 0.44 2.95
N VAL A 96 1.37 -0.26 3.28
CA VAL A 96 0.15 0.36 3.79
C VAL A 96 0.43 1.18 5.05
N GLY A 97 1.21 0.61 5.99
CA GLY A 97 1.63 1.32 7.20
C GLY A 97 2.44 2.59 6.89
N LEU A 98 3.37 2.53 5.93
CA LEU A 98 4.15 3.68 5.46
C LEU A 98 3.27 4.78 4.86
N LEU A 99 2.25 4.40 4.10
CA LEU A 99 1.34 5.35 3.46
C LEU A 99 0.44 6.07 4.47
N TRP A 100 -0.02 5.35 5.50
CA TRP A 100 -0.71 5.97 6.63
C TRP A 100 0.22 6.85 7.47
N ALA A 101 1.45 6.41 7.72
CA ALA A 101 2.45 7.19 8.43
C ALA A 101 2.79 8.49 7.67
N SER A 102 2.94 8.44 6.35
CA SER A 102 3.17 9.64 5.54
C SER A 102 1.96 10.58 5.58
N SER A 103 0.74 10.05 5.53
CA SER A 103 -0.49 10.83 5.66
C SER A 103 -0.56 11.57 7.00
N LEU A 104 -0.24 10.88 8.10
CA LEU A 104 -0.18 11.48 9.44
C LEU A 104 0.93 12.53 9.53
N ALA A 105 2.11 12.25 8.97
CA ALA A 105 3.22 13.19 8.96
C ALA A 105 2.88 14.48 8.19
N PHE A 106 2.30 14.35 6.99
CA PHE A 106 1.85 15.50 6.20
C PHE A 106 0.73 16.27 6.89
N SER A 107 -0.24 15.57 7.51
CA SER A 107 -1.31 16.22 8.27
C SER A 107 -0.75 16.99 9.47
N ALA A 108 0.19 16.40 10.22
CA ALA A 108 0.83 17.05 11.36
C ALA A 108 1.65 18.27 10.92
N LEU A 109 2.40 18.16 9.83
CA LEU A 109 3.14 19.27 9.22
C LEU A 109 2.21 20.41 8.79
N ALA A 110 1.08 20.09 8.13
CA ALA A 110 0.12 21.08 7.68
C ALA A 110 -0.57 21.82 8.85
N LEU A 111 -0.88 21.10 9.93
CA LEU A 111 -1.40 21.69 11.16
C LEU A 111 -0.35 22.54 11.88
N TRP A 112 0.90 22.06 11.98
CA TRP A 112 1.99 22.80 12.62
C TRP A 112 2.31 24.10 11.88
N THR A 113 2.44 24.03 10.55
CA THR A 113 2.78 25.19 9.71
C THR A 113 1.65 26.22 9.62
N GLY A 114 0.47 25.93 10.17
CA GLY A 114 -0.68 26.83 10.15
C GLY A 114 -1.33 26.97 8.78
N ILE A 115 -0.88 26.21 7.76
CA ILE A 115 -1.45 26.20 6.42
C ILE A 115 -2.91 25.72 6.46
N ALA A 116 -3.22 24.78 7.36
CA ALA A 116 -4.58 24.24 7.49
C ALA A 116 -5.59 25.22 8.12
N PHE A 117 -5.17 26.34 8.69
CA PHE A 117 -6.04 27.32 9.36
C PHE A 117 -6.20 28.64 8.59
N ARG A 118 -5.55 28.77 7.43
CA ARG A 118 -5.45 30.02 6.69
C ARG A 118 -6.45 30.10 5.53
#